data_AF-A0A7S0Q6S6-F1
#
_entry.id   AF-A0A7S0Q6S6-F1
#
_cell.length_a   1.000
_cell.length_b   1.000
_cell.length_c   1.000
_cell.angle_alpha   90.00
_cell.angle_beta   90.00
_cell.angle_gamma   90.00
#
_symmetry.space_group_name_H-M   'P 1'
#
loop_
_entity.id
_entity.type
_entity.pdbx_description
1 polymer ?
#
loop_
_entity_poly.entity_id
_entity_poly.type
_entity_poly.pdbx_seq_one_letter_code
_entity_poly.pdbx_strand_id
1 'polypeptide(L)'
;FQDANVAMPLIFILSSGADPVKGLLAYAEQSDMGDRLDYISLGQGQGPKAEKMIKTGKETGRWVLLMNCHLFISWLSTLEKEVEDVDPAKTDPSYRLWLTSMPSAKFPVSVLQNGIKMTNEPPKGLRANLRTVLAAMPPERFDATDKPDVWRKVMFGLLLFNAVILER
;
A
#
# COMPACT_ATOMS: atom_id res chain seq x y z
N PHE A 1 8.53 -7.14 3.95
CA PHE A 1 8.75 -5.94 4.77
C PHE A 1 10.09 -5.94 5.49
N GLN A 2 10.62 -7.10 5.91
CA GLN A 2 11.87 -7.21 6.67
C GLN A 2 13.13 -6.77 5.91
N ASP A 3 13.11 -6.83 4.58
CA ASP A 3 14.25 -6.40 3.75
C ASP A 3 14.37 -4.87 3.61
N ALA A 4 13.34 -4.12 4.05
CA ALA A 4 13.38 -2.66 4.02
C ALA A 4 14.40 -2.16 5.04
N ASN A 5 15.25 -1.23 4.60
CA ASN A 5 16.27 -0.62 5.44
C ASN A 5 16.25 0.91 5.27
N VAL A 6 17.11 1.59 6.01
CA VAL A 6 17.17 3.05 6.07
C VAL A 6 17.45 3.69 4.70
N ALA A 7 18.31 3.08 3.89
CA ALA A 7 18.76 3.62 2.60
C ALA A 7 17.86 3.23 1.42
N MET A 8 17.08 2.16 1.56
CA MET A 8 16.28 1.61 0.47
C MET A 8 14.79 1.80 0.76
N PRO A 9 14.10 2.73 0.07
CA PRO A 9 12.66 2.87 0.21
C PRO A 9 11.95 1.63 -0.31
N LEU A 10 10.82 1.27 0.31
CA LEU A 10 9.94 0.23 -0.22
C LEU A 10 8.77 0.87 -0.97
N ILE A 11 8.58 0.45 -2.21
CA ILE A 11 7.65 1.03 -3.17
C ILE A 11 6.56 0.02 -3.46
N PHE A 12 5.35 0.30 -3.00
CA PHE A 12 4.16 -0.41 -3.40
C PHE A 12 3.69 0.08 -4.77
N ILE A 13 3.76 -0.80 -5.75
CA ILE A 13 3.17 -0.57 -7.06
C ILE A 13 1.70 -0.94 -6.97
N LEU A 14 0.85 0.08 -7.06
CA LEU A 14 -0.59 -0.06 -6.96
C LEU A 14 -1.17 -0.67 -8.23
N SER A 15 -2.12 -1.58 -8.06
CA SER A 15 -3.00 -2.10 -9.10
C SER A 15 -4.46 -1.84 -8.69
N SER A 16 -5.35 -1.73 -9.67
CA SER A 16 -6.79 -1.56 -9.42
C SER A 16 -7.31 -2.63 -8.44
N GLY A 17 -7.96 -2.20 -7.36
CA GLY A 17 -8.59 -3.09 -6.37
C GLY A 17 -7.66 -3.66 -5.29
N ALA A 18 -6.35 -3.38 -5.31
CA ALA A 18 -5.43 -3.77 -4.26
C ALA A 18 -4.98 -2.55 -3.43
N ASP A 19 -5.24 -2.58 -2.12
CA ASP A 19 -4.77 -1.55 -1.19
C ASP A 19 -3.69 -2.13 -0.25
N PRO A 20 -2.40 -1.85 -0.49
CA PRO A 20 -1.32 -2.30 0.36
C PRO A 20 -1.22 -1.51 1.68
N VAL A 21 -1.85 -0.34 1.79
CA VAL A 21 -1.74 0.53 2.96
C VAL A 21 -2.28 -0.16 4.19
N LYS A 22 -3.43 -0.86 4.07
CA LYS A 22 -3.99 -1.63 5.19
C LYS A 22 -3.02 -2.69 5.73
N GLY A 23 -2.30 -3.37 4.83
CA GLY A 23 -1.27 -4.35 5.21
C GLY A 23 -0.09 -3.70 5.92
N LEU A 24 0.37 -2.54 5.44
CA LEU A 24 1.45 -1.78 6.07
C LEU A 24 1.04 -1.26 7.47
N LEU A 25 -0.17 -0.75 7.64
CA LEU A 25 -0.68 -0.30 8.94
C LEU A 25 -0.69 -1.46 9.95
N ALA A 26 -1.23 -2.62 9.57
CA ALA A 26 -1.21 -3.81 10.41
C ALA A 26 0.22 -4.28 10.74
N TYR A 27 1.15 -4.17 9.79
CA TYR A 27 2.56 -4.48 10.03
C TYR A 27 3.23 -3.49 10.99
N ALA A 28 2.91 -2.20 10.91
CA ALA A 28 3.40 -1.18 11.83
C ALA A 28 2.93 -1.46 13.26
N GLU A 29 1.65 -1.81 13.46
CA GLU A 29 1.13 -2.22 14.77
C GLU A 29 1.88 -3.44 15.34
N GLN A 30 2.08 -4.47 14.52
CA GLN A 30 2.82 -5.68 14.92
C GLN A 30 4.29 -5.42 15.22
N SER A 31 4.84 -4.32 14.71
CA SER A 31 6.25 -3.93 14.85
C SER A 31 6.46 -2.83 15.90
N ASP A 32 5.44 -2.51 16.72
CA ASP A 32 5.47 -1.41 17.71
C ASP A 32 5.80 -0.03 17.07
N MET A 33 5.39 0.14 15.82
CA MET A 33 5.60 1.34 15.00
C MET A 33 4.28 2.03 14.61
N GLY A 34 3.13 1.54 15.08
CA GLY A 34 1.81 2.13 14.80
C GLY A 34 1.76 3.63 15.11
N ASP A 35 2.08 4.01 16.35
CA ASP A 35 2.15 5.41 16.80
C ASP A 35 3.34 6.20 16.21
N ARG A 36 4.28 5.48 15.59
CA ARG A 36 5.50 6.03 14.97
C ARG A 36 5.48 5.96 13.45
N LEU A 37 4.32 5.78 12.84
CA LEU A 37 4.10 5.82 11.40
C LEU A 37 3.34 7.09 11.02
N ASP A 38 4.01 7.99 10.33
CA ASP A 38 3.38 9.17 9.74
C ASP A 38 3.07 8.92 8.27
N TYR A 39 1.86 9.28 7.81
CA TYR A 39 1.47 9.07 6.43
C TYR A 39 0.76 10.26 5.81
N ILE A 40 0.94 10.44 4.50
CA ILE A 40 0.36 11.56 3.74
C ILE A 40 0.09 11.16 2.29
N SER A 41 -1.05 11.58 1.73
CA SER A 41 -1.26 11.49 0.28
C SER A 41 -0.66 12.71 -0.40
N LEU A 42 0.22 12.47 -1.38
CA LEU A 42 0.84 13.53 -2.15
C LEU A 42 -0.17 14.15 -3.12
N GLY A 43 -0.14 15.47 -3.16
CA GLY A 43 -0.99 16.33 -3.97
C GLY A 43 -0.50 17.77 -3.89
N GLN A 44 -1.14 18.68 -4.61
CA GLN A 44 -0.75 20.08 -4.64
C GLN A 44 -0.67 20.66 -3.21
N GLY A 45 0.47 21.28 -2.88
CA GLY A 45 0.71 21.90 -1.57
C GLY A 45 1.22 20.95 -0.47
N GLN A 46 1.33 19.64 -0.70
CA GLN A 46 1.77 18.69 0.33
C GLN A 46 3.30 18.52 0.43
N GLY A 47 4.06 19.03 -0.55
CA GLY A 47 5.53 18.87 -0.64
C GLY A 47 6.27 19.27 0.64
N PRO A 48 6.10 20.50 1.16
CA PRO A 48 6.79 20.93 2.38
C PRO A 48 6.47 20.07 3.62
N LYS A 49 5.24 19.55 3.70
CA LYS A 49 4.82 18.66 4.80
C LYS A 49 5.49 17.28 4.66
N ALA A 50 5.55 16.74 3.44
CA ALA A 50 6.25 15.48 3.16
C ALA A 50 7.75 15.58 3.48
N GLU A 51 8.42 16.66 3.07
CA GLU A 51 9.84 16.90 3.39
C GLU A 51 10.09 16.98 4.89
N LYS A 52 9.22 17.70 5.63
CA LYS A 52 9.32 17.77 7.09
C LYS A 52 9.15 16.38 7.72
N MET A 53 8.19 15.59 7.26
CA MET A 53 7.97 14.22 7.74
C MET A 53 9.19 13.34 7.49
N ILE A 54 9.81 13.41 6.30
CA ILE A 54 11.03 12.67 5.98
C ILE A 54 12.17 13.06 6.93
N LYS A 55 12.42 14.35 7.11
CA LYS A 55 13.49 14.86 7.98
C LYS A 55 13.30 14.41 9.43
N THR A 56 12.11 14.62 9.97
CA THR A 56 11.76 14.15 11.32
C THR A 56 11.86 12.64 11.43
N GLY A 57 11.43 11.89 10.42
CA GLY A 57 11.57 10.44 10.36
C GLY A 57 13.03 10.00 10.42
N LYS A 58 13.91 10.64 9.63
CA LYS A 58 15.36 10.37 9.62
C LYS A 58 15.99 10.59 11.00
N GLU A 59 15.59 11.63 11.72
CA GLU A 59 16.13 11.99 13.03
C GLU A 59 15.57 11.14 14.19
N THR A 60 14.30 10.74 14.11
CA THR A 60 13.56 10.12 15.23
C THR A 60 13.22 8.65 15.00
N GLY A 61 13.65 8.06 13.89
CA GLY A 61 13.37 6.67 13.52
C GLY A 61 11.91 6.38 13.19
N ARG A 62 11.09 7.39 12.94
CA ARG A 62 9.67 7.22 12.56
C ARG A 62 9.57 6.67 11.13
N TRP A 63 8.55 5.88 10.89
CA TRP A 63 8.22 5.43 9.53
C TRP A 63 7.44 6.52 8.81
N VAL A 64 7.72 6.69 7.52
CA VAL A 64 7.06 7.69 6.68
C VAL A 64 6.44 6.98 5.49
N LEU A 65 5.14 7.14 5.30
CA LEU A 65 4.39 6.64 4.14
C LEU A 65 3.93 7.80 3.25
N LEU A 66 4.50 7.88 2.05
CA LEU A 66 4.05 8.83 1.02
C LEU A 66 3.15 8.09 0.03
N MET A 67 1.88 8.49 -0.02
CA MET A 67 0.88 7.84 -0.85
C MET A 67 0.66 8.58 -2.16
N ASN A 68 0.28 7.83 -3.20
CA ASN A 68 -0.11 8.35 -4.51
C ASN A 68 0.95 9.24 -5.18
N CYS A 69 2.23 8.85 -5.10
CA CYS A 69 3.35 9.66 -5.58
C CYS A 69 3.24 10.08 -7.05
N HIS A 70 2.74 9.19 -7.93
CA HIS A 70 2.43 9.47 -9.33
C HIS A 70 1.52 10.69 -9.58
N LEU A 71 0.72 11.12 -8.61
CA LEU A 71 -0.17 12.27 -8.76
C LEU A 71 0.56 13.61 -8.62
N PHE A 72 1.72 13.65 -7.96
CA PHE A 72 2.45 14.89 -7.70
C PHE A 72 3.80 14.94 -8.41
N ILE A 73 3.75 14.86 -9.74
CA ILE A 73 4.91 14.74 -10.64
C ILE A 73 5.99 15.79 -10.37
N SER A 74 5.61 17.06 -10.15
CA SER A 74 6.59 18.15 -9.94
C SER A 74 7.42 18.01 -8.67
N TRP A 75 7.01 17.17 -7.72
CA TRP A 75 7.74 16.94 -6.47
C TRP A 75 8.59 15.66 -6.52
N LEU A 76 8.48 14.85 -7.58
CA LEU A 76 9.23 13.59 -7.69
C LEU A 76 10.75 13.80 -7.78
N SER A 77 11.22 14.92 -8.32
CA SER A 77 12.64 15.29 -8.29
C SER A 77 13.14 15.59 -6.87
N THR A 78 12.29 16.18 -6.02
CA THR A 78 12.59 16.38 -4.60
C THR A 78 12.60 15.05 -3.84
N LEU A 79 11.66 14.16 -4.13
CA LEU A 79 11.64 12.81 -3.57
C LEU A 79 12.93 12.05 -3.88
N GLU A 80 13.38 12.08 -5.13
CA GLU A 80 14.64 11.47 -5.59
C GLU A 80 15.82 11.98 -4.77
N LYS A 81 15.95 13.30 -4.64
CA LYS A 81 16.99 13.92 -3.81
C LYS A 81 16.92 13.49 -2.34
N GLU A 82 15.72 13.46 -1.75
CA GLU A 82 15.55 13.06 -0.34
C GLU A 82 15.94 11.60 -0.08
N VAL A 83 15.80 10.72 -1.08
CA VAL A 83 16.25 9.32 -1.03
C VAL A 83 17.77 9.21 -1.20
N GLU A 84 18.36 9.96 -2.13
CA GLU A 84 19.81 9.96 -2.37
C GLU A 84 20.61 10.60 -1.21
N ASP A 85 20.05 11.62 -0.56
CA ASP A 85 20.67 12.34 0.57
C ASP A 85 20.63 11.53 1.89
N VAL A 86 20.10 10.30 1.91
CA VAL A 86 20.11 9.45 3.10
C VAL A 86 21.54 8.99 3.39
N ASP A 87 22.10 9.49 4.49
CA ASP A 87 23.35 8.99 5.08
C ASP A 87 23.03 7.96 6.17
N PRO A 88 23.27 6.64 5.96
CA PRO A 88 22.95 5.62 6.96
C PRO A 88 23.70 5.79 8.29
N ALA A 89 24.83 6.49 8.31
CA ALA A 89 25.58 6.75 9.54
C ALA A 89 24.97 7.87 10.39
N LYS A 90 24.15 8.74 9.78
CA LYS A 90 23.49 9.88 10.45
C LYS A 90 21.98 9.75 10.58
N THR A 91 21.42 8.66 10.07
CA THR A 91 19.98 8.41 10.08
C THR A 91 19.66 7.33 11.10
N ASP A 92 18.55 7.48 11.81
CA ASP A 92 18.12 6.50 12.80
C ASP A 92 17.91 5.10 12.14
N PRO A 93 18.47 4.02 12.70
CA PRO A 93 18.37 2.66 12.14
C PRO A 93 16.94 2.13 12.00
N SER A 94 15.97 2.70 12.72
CA SER A 94 14.55 2.34 12.69
C SER A 94 13.78 3.04 11.58
N TYR A 95 14.33 4.11 11.00
CA TYR A 95 13.69 4.88 9.93
C TYR A 95 13.37 3.99 8.72
N ARG A 96 12.15 4.10 8.21
CA ARG A 96 11.73 3.45 6.97
C ARG A 96 10.90 4.41 6.13
N LEU A 97 11.20 4.46 4.83
CA LEU A 97 10.43 5.19 3.85
C LEU A 97 9.60 4.23 3.00
N TRP A 98 8.29 4.42 3.02
CA TRP A 98 7.30 3.65 2.29
C TRP A 98 6.64 4.55 1.24
N LEU A 99 6.53 4.07 0.01
CA LEU A 99 5.97 4.81 -1.10
C LEU A 99 4.82 4.02 -1.72
N THR A 100 3.70 4.67 -2.06
CA THR A 100 2.68 4.07 -2.95
C THR A 100 2.58 4.84 -4.25
N SER A 101 2.53 4.11 -5.36
CA SER A 101 2.38 4.72 -6.68
C SER A 101 1.78 3.76 -7.69
N MET A 102 0.92 4.25 -8.58
CA MET A 102 0.64 3.58 -9.84
C MET A 102 1.91 3.61 -10.72
N PRO A 103 2.07 2.66 -11.66
CA PRO A 103 3.10 2.73 -12.69
C PRO A 103 3.05 4.08 -13.42
N SER A 104 4.19 4.75 -13.53
CA SER A 104 4.31 6.05 -14.20
C SER A 104 5.67 6.20 -14.84
N ALA A 105 5.69 6.62 -16.11
CA ALA A 105 6.94 6.90 -16.84
C ALA A 105 7.71 8.10 -16.28
N LYS A 106 7.07 8.92 -15.44
CA LYS A 106 7.68 10.10 -14.81
C LYS A 106 8.23 9.81 -13.41
N PHE A 107 8.03 8.59 -12.90
CA PHE A 107 8.56 8.21 -11.60
C PHE A 107 10.09 8.11 -11.65
N PRO A 108 10.84 8.65 -10.67
CA PRO A 108 12.30 8.67 -10.73
C PRO A 108 12.90 7.26 -10.84
N VAL A 109 13.71 7.06 -11.87
CA VAL A 109 14.30 5.75 -12.18
C VAL A 109 15.30 5.34 -11.08
N SER A 110 16.05 6.29 -10.53
CA SER A 110 16.98 6.10 -9.41
C SER A 110 16.27 5.51 -8.18
N VAL A 111 15.15 6.11 -7.76
CA VAL A 111 14.32 5.65 -6.63
C VAL A 111 13.78 4.26 -6.92
N LEU A 112 13.35 3.98 -8.15
CA LEU A 112 12.95 2.62 -8.52
C LEU A 112 14.13 1.66 -8.42
N GLN A 113 15.28 1.96 -9.00
CA GLN A 113 16.45 1.07 -9.01
C GLN A 113 16.96 0.76 -7.61
N ASN A 114 17.07 1.78 -6.76
CA ASN A 114 17.57 1.67 -5.39
C ASN A 114 16.52 1.16 -4.39
N GLY A 115 15.23 1.28 -4.73
CA GLY A 115 14.13 0.82 -3.89
C GLY A 115 13.76 -0.64 -4.08
N ILE A 116 13.06 -1.18 -3.08
CA ILE A 116 12.42 -2.51 -3.14
C ILE A 116 11.01 -2.32 -3.71
N LYS A 117 10.68 -3.04 -4.78
CA LYS A 117 9.36 -2.96 -5.43
C LYS A 117 8.50 -4.09 -4.91
N MET A 118 7.30 -3.77 -4.44
CA MET A 118 6.32 -4.75 -4.00
C MET A 118 5.04 -4.56 -4.81
N THR A 119 4.60 -5.63 -5.46
CA THR A 119 3.29 -5.71 -6.12
C THR A 119 2.38 -6.55 -5.24
N ASN A 120 1.24 -5.98 -4.82
CA ASN A 120 0.18 -6.76 -4.19
C ASN A 120 -0.87 -7.01 -5.28
N GLU A 121 -0.63 -8.01 -6.13
CA GLU A 121 -1.60 -8.36 -7.16
C GLU A 121 -2.81 -9.06 -6.52
N PRO A 122 -4.04 -8.75 -6.95
CA PRO A 122 -5.20 -9.50 -6.50
C PRO A 122 -5.05 -10.98 -6.87
N PRO A 123 -5.67 -11.90 -6.10
CA PRO A 123 -5.62 -13.32 -6.39
C PRO A 123 -6.07 -13.60 -7.83
N LYS A 124 -5.24 -14.31 -8.59
CA LYS A 124 -5.58 -14.71 -9.96
C LYS A 124 -6.39 -16.00 -9.96
N GLY A 125 -7.43 -16.05 -10.79
CA GLY A 125 -8.28 -17.23 -10.94
C GLY A 125 -9.66 -17.07 -10.29
N LEU A 126 -10.71 -17.41 -11.04
CA LEU A 126 -12.11 -17.39 -10.61
C LEU A 126 -12.34 -18.03 -9.24
N ARG A 127 -11.71 -19.18 -9.01
CA ARG A 127 -11.83 -19.94 -7.75
C ARG A 127 -11.20 -19.19 -6.57
N ALA A 128 -10.08 -18.52 -6.78
CA ALA A 128 -9.39 -17.76 -5.74
C ALA A 128 -10.17 -16.48 -5.39
N ASN A 129 -10.70 -15.79 -6.42
CA ASN A 129 -11.61 -14.66 -6.25
C ASN A 129 -12.86 -15.07 -5.47
N LEU A 130 -13.54 -16.14 -5.88
CA LEU A 130 -14.75 -16.62 -5.23
C LEU A 130 -14.50 -16.99 -3.76
N ARG A 131 -13.40 -17.68 -3.44
CA ARG A 131 -13.02 -17.99 -2.06
C ARG A 131 -12.80 -16.73 -1.22
N THR A 132 -12.14 -15.72 -1.79
CA THR A 132 -11.86 -14.46 -1.10
C THR A 132 -13.15 -13.73 -0.75
N VAL A 133 -14.08 -13.61 -1.70
CA VAL A 133 -15.38 -12.94 -1.47
C VAL A 133 -16.24 -13.76 -0.50
N LEU A 134 -16.22 -15.09 -0.60
CA LEU A 134 -16.95 -15.97 0.31
C LEU A 134 -16.45 -15.83 1.75
N ALA A 135 -15.13 -15.80 1.95
CA ALA A 135 -14.51 -15.63 3.28
C ALA A 135 -14.77 -14.24 3.90
N ALA A 136 -14.99 -13.22 3.07
CA ALA A 136 -15.33 -11.88 3.53
C ALA A 136 -16.81 -11.73 3.93
N MET A 137 -17.67 -12.70 3.60
CA MET A 137 -19.09 -12.63 3.94
C MET A 137 -19.38 -13.28 5.31
N PRO A 138 -20.09 -12.58 6.21
CA PRO A 138 -20.56 -13.16 7.46
C PRO A 138 -21.50 -14.37 7.19
N PRO A 139 -21.37 -15.50 7.90
CA PRO A 139 -22.23 -16.67 7.72
C PRO A 139 -23.73 -16.36 7.83
N GLU A 140 -24.09 -15.41 8.68
CA GLU A 140 -25.46 -14.99 8.96
C GLU A 140 -26.16 -14.43 7.71
N ARG A 141 -25.39 -13.87 6.77
CA ARG A 141 -25.95 -13.38 5.50
C ARG A 141 -26.51 -14.49 4.62
N PHE A 142 -26.02 -15.73 4.74
CA PHE A 142 -26.51 -16.86 3.94
C PHE A 142 -27.84 -17.41 4.46
N ASP A 143 -28.23 -17.03 5.68
CA ASP A 143 -29.44 -17.50 6.36
C ASP A 143 -30.42 -16.35 6.67
N ALA A 144 -30.19 -15.16 6.11
CA ALA A 144 -31.00 -13.95 6.31
C ALA A 144 -32.37 -13.96 5.57
N THR A 145 -32.97 -15.15 5.38
CA THR A 145 -34.21 -15.32 4.62
C THR A 145 -35.00 -16.55 5.07
N ASP A 146 -36.30 -16.54 4.81
CA ASP A 146 -37.19 -17.70 5.03
C ASP A 146 -37.09 -18.75 3.90
N LYS A 147 -36.27 -18.50 2.86
CA LYS A 147 -36.05 -19.40 1.70
C LYS A 147 -34.57 -19.66 1.45
N PRO A 148 -33.86 -20.35 2.37
CA PRO A 148 -32.40 -20.49 2.34
C PRO A 148 -31.87 -21.12 1.04
N ASP A 149 -32.56 -22.11 0.47
CA ASP A 149 -32.10 -22.79 -0.76
C ASP A 149 -32.09 -21.88 -1.99
N VAL A 150 -33.11 -21.02 -2.13
CA VAL A 150 -33.20 -20.06 -3.24
C VAL A 150 -32.18 -18.94 -3.04
N TRP A 151 -32.08 -18.44 -1.81
CA TRP A 151 -31.17 -17.36 -1.47
C TRP A 151 -29.69 -17.74 -1.64
N ARG A 152 -29.29 -18.93 -1.20
CA ARG A 152 -27.93 -19.42 -1.40
C ARG A 152 -27.56 -19.54 -2.88
N LYS A 153 -28.49 -19.93 -3.75
CA LYS A 153 -28.29 -19.95 -5.22
C LYS A 153 -28.11 -18.54 -5.79
N VAL A 154 -28.93 -17.58 -5.37
CA VAL A 154 -28.82 -16.17 -5.80
C VAL A 154 -27.50 -15.56 -5.31
N MET A 155 -27.15 -15.77 -4.04
CA MET A 155 -25.88 -15.35 -3.46
C MET A 155 -24.70 -15.94 -4.21
N PHE A 156 -24.71 -17.25 -4.47
CA PHE A 156 -23.66 -17.86 -5.28
C PHE A 156 -23.55 -17.23 -6.67
N GLY A 157 -24.68 -16.99 -7.36
CA GLY A 157 -24.69 -16.31 -8.66
C GLY A 157 -24.09 -14.90 -8.61
N LEU A 158 -24.42 -14.11 -7.59
CA LEU A 158 -23.87 -12.77 -7.39
C LEU A 158 -22.37 -12.79 -7.05
N LEU A 159 -21.96 -13.70 -6.17
CA LEU A 159 -20.55 -13.88 -5.80
C LEU A 159 -19.71 -14.34 -6.99
N LEU A 160 -20.24 -15.26 -7.80
CA LEU A 160 -19.61 -15.72 -9.03
C LEU A 160 -19.50 -14.59 -10.05
N PHE A 161 -20.57 -13.80 -10.22
CA PHE A 161 -20.55 -12.63 -11.10
C PHE A 161 -19.49 -11.62 -10.65
N ASN A 162 -19.41 -11.31 -9.36
CA ASN A 162 -18.37 -10.45 -8.81
C ASN A 162 -16.96 -11.04 -9.04
N ALA A 163 -16.78 -12.34 -8.83
CA ALA A 163 -15.50 -13.01 -9.05
C ALA A 163 -15.06 -12.97 -10.54
N VAL A 164 -16.00 -13.04 -11.48
CA VAL A 164 -15.74 -12.87 -12.93
C VAL A 164 -15.38 -11.43 -13.25
N ILE A 165 -16.04 -10.44 -12.64
CA ILE A 165 -15.69 -9.02 -12.83
C ILE A 165 -14.28 -8.74 -12.33
N LEU A 166 -13.91 -9.28 -11.17
CA LEU A 166 -12.57 -9.10 -10.58
C LEU A 166 -11.44 -9.76 -11.39
N GLU A 167 -11.78 -10.67 -12.31
CA GLU A 167 -10.80 -11.37 -13.14
C GLU A 167 -10.58 -10.70 -14.51
N ARG A 168 -11.41 -9.71 -14.87
CA ARG A 168 -11.30 -8.92 -16.11
C ARG A 168 -10.66 -7.56 -15.85
#